data_AF-A0A2T2UH12-F1
#
_entry.id   AF-A0A2T2UH12-F1
#
_cell.length_a   1.000
_cell.length_b   1.000
_cell.length_c   1.000
_cell.angle_alpha   90.00
_cell.angle_beta   90.00
_cell.angle_gamma   90.00
#
_symmetry.space_group_name_H-M   'P 1'
#
loop_
_entity.id
_entity.type
_entity.pdbx_description
1 polymer ?
#
loop_
_entity_poly.entity_id
_entity_poly.type
_entity_poly.pdbx_seq_one_letter_code
_entity_poly.pdbx_strand_id
1 'polypeptide(L)'
;MSDARRFVELDGPFAMYRGGELAAVTIAYETWGELSGRGDNALLLFTGMSPSAHAASSADDPTKGWWEFMIGPDKPIDTNRFFVICINSLGSCFGSTGPASIDAATGQRYRLTFPKLSVEDIVAAGRQACRARAHGGRRLARRHGRHGLRADVSGHVSRLDQPIGGGERDPVLDRFALDPARHDPRRPPVGRR
;
A
#
# COMPACT_ATOMS: atom_id res chain seq x y z
N MET A 1 19.74 -0.73 -14.12
CA MET A 1 18.50 0.05 -13.92
C MET A 1 18.31 0.13 -12.42
N SER A 2 18.34 1.34 -11.86
CA SER A 2 17.98 1.54 -10.47
C SER A 2 16.51 1.15 -10.26
N ASP A 3 16.21 0.58 -9.11
CA ASP A 3 14.86 0.16 -8.72
C ASP A 3 14.77 0.21 -7.19
N ALA A 4 14.16 1.28 -6.66
CA ALA A 4 13.99 1.49 -5.23
C ALA A 4 12.76 0.79 -4.65
N ARG A 5 11.97 0.08 -5.46
CA ARG A 5 10.72 -0.54 -5.02
C ARG A 5 10.95 -1.53 -3.89
N ARG A 6 10.08 -1.43 -2.89
CA ARG A 6 9.96 -2.33 -1.76
C ARG A 6 8.63 -3.07 -1.87
N PHE A 7 8.53 -4.19 -1.18
CA PHE A 7 7.36 -5.06 -1.25
C PHE A 7 6.92 -5.42 0.16
N VAL A 8 5.61 -5.42 0.37
CA VAL A 8 4.98 -5.90 1.60
C VAL A 8 3.92 -6.92 1.21
N GLU A 9 3.87 -8.03 1.93
CA GLU A 9 2.77 -8.97 1.82
C GLU A 9 1.68 -8.62 2.82
N LEU A 10 0.43 -8.72 2.36
CA LEU A 10 -0.72 -8.56 3.23
C LEU A 10 -0.98 -9.87 3.98
N ASP A 11 -1.38 -9.74 5.23
CA ASP A 11 -1.66 -10.89 6.09
C ASP A 11 -3.00 -11.54 5.72
N GLY A 12 -2.97 -12.85 5.49
CA GLY A 12 -4.16 -13.65 5.20
C GLY A 12 -4.77 -13.43 3.80
N PRO A 13 -5.90 -14.09 3.51
CA PRO A 13 -6.61 -13.91 2.25
C PRO A 13 -7.20 -12.50 2.17
N PHE A 14 -7.03 -11.87 1.01
CA PHE A 14 -7.58 -10.55 0.72
C PHE A 14 -8.95 -10.70 0.04
N ALA A 15 -10.00 -10.33 0.77
CA ALA A 15 -11.36 -10.34 0.25
C ALA A 15 -11.55 -9.21 -0.78
N MET A 16 -12.12 -9.55 -1.94
CA MET A 16 -12.41 -8.61 -3.01
C MET A 16 -13.83 -8.06 -2.86
N TYR A 17 -14.00 -6.76 -3.09
CA TYR A 17 -15.25 -6.03 -2.91
C TYR A 17 -16.40 -6.59 -3.75
N ARG A 18 -16.12 -7.00 -5.00
CA ARG A 18 -17.10 -7.60 -5.91
C ARG A 18 -17.23 -9.12 -5.79
N GLY A 19 -16.68 -9.69 -4.72
CA GLY A 19 -16.64 -11.13 -4.45
C GLY A 19 -15.39 -11.81 -4.99
N GLY A 20 -15.09 -12.96 -4.39
CA GLY A 20 -13.82 -13.67 -4.56
C GLY A 20 -12.76 -13.20 -3.57
N GLU A 21 -11.61 -13.86 -3.59
CA GLU A 21 -10.49 -13.56 -2.71
C GLU A 21 -9.15 -13.80 -3.42
N LEU A 22 -8.10 -13.17 -2.91
CA LEU A 22 -6.72 -13.43 -3.29
C LEU A 22 -6.00 -14.07 -2.10
N ALA A 23 -5.51 -15.29 -2.27
CA ALA A 23 -4.87 -16.05 -1.19
C ALA A 23 -3.59 -15.39 -0.65
N ALA A 24 -2.85 -14.68 -1.51
CA ALA A 24 -1.65 -13.94 -1.14
C ALA A 24 -1.55 -12.65 -1.98
N VAL A 25 -1.46 -11.51 -1.29
CA VAL A 25 -1.32 -10.21 -1.94
C VAL A 25 0.01 -9.59 -1.58
N THR A 26 0.77 -9.21 -2.60
CA THR A 26 1.97 -8.38 -2.47
C THR A 26 1.66 -6.99 -3.00
N ILE A 27 2.02 -5.96 -2.25
CA ILE A 27 1.94 -4.56 -2.68
C ILE A 27 3.36 -4.03 -2.84
N ALA A 28 3.66 -3.54 -4.04
CA ALA A 28 4.89 -2.81 -4.32
C ALA A 28 4.72 -1.34 -3.93
N TYR A 29 5.73 -0.74 -3.33
CA TYR A 29 5.69 0.65 -2.88
C TYR A 29 7.08 1.28 -2.82
N GLU A 30 7.13 2.60 -2.79
CA GLU A 30 8.31 3.41 -2.50
C GLU A 30 7.99 4.46 -1.44
N THR A 31 9.04 5.01 -0.81
CA THR A 31 8.87 5.94 0.31
C THR A 31 9.89 7.06 0.28
N TRP A 32 9.47 8.26 0.68
CA TRP A 32 10.33 9.45 0.81
C TRP A 32 10.10 10.14 2.16
N GLY A 33 11.16 10.74 2.70
CA GLY A 33 11.16 11.35 4.03
C GLY A 33 11.32 10.34 5.16
N GLU A 34 11.12 10.80 6.40
CA GLU A 34 11.26 10.01 7.62
C GLU A 34 9.95 9.95 8.40
N LEU A 35 9.56 8.74 8.81
CA LEU A 35 8.35 8.53 9.61
C LEU A 35 8.60 9.02 11.04
N SER A 36 7.73 9.89 11.56
CA SER A 36 7.81 10.35 12.94
C SER A 36 7.63 9.18 13.91
N GLY A 37 8.19 9.27 15.12
CA GLY A 37 8.00 8.25 16.15
C GLY A 37 6.53 8.03 16.54
N ARG A 38 5.64 8.99 16.25
CA ARG A 38 4.19 8.91 16.49
C ARG A 38 3.42 8.39 15.27
N GLY A 39 4.04 8.32 14.09
CA GLY A 39 3.39 7.93 12.84
C GLY A 39 2.38 8.94 12.29
N ASP A 40 2.36 10.17 12.80
CA ASP A 40 1.35 11.20 12.49
C ASP A 40 1.68 12.05 11.24
N ASN A 41 2.85 11.83 10.63
CA ASN A 41 3.29 12.53 9.42
C ASN A 41 3.23 11.67 8.15
N ALA A 42 2.59 10.50 8.19
CA ALA A 42 2.49 9.60 7.04
C ALA A 42 1.46 10.07 6.00
N LEU A 43 1.86 10.10 4.73
CA LEU A 43 1.00 10.38 3.59
C LEU A 43 0.97 9.17 2.64
N LEU A 44 -0.20 8.55 2.51
CA LEU A 44 -0.42 7.48 1.54
C LEU A 44 -0.83 8.08 0.18
N LEU A 45 -0.03 7.79 -0.84
CA LEU A 45 -0.22 8.22 -2.21
C LEU A 45 -0.66 7.03 -3.08
N PHE A 46 -1.75 7.24 -3.83
CA PHE A 46 -2.21 6.33 -4.87
C PHE A 46 -1.84 6.91 -6.24
N THR A 47 -1.41 6.03 -7.14
CA THR A 47 -1.10 6.39 -8.52
C THR A 47 -2.36 6.50 -9.37
N GLY A 48 -2.23 7.12 -10.55
CA GLY A 48 -3.18 6.88 -11.64
C GLY A 48 -3.09 5.44 -12.18
N MET A 49 -3.78 5.15 -13.30
CA MET A 49 -3.78 3.79 -13.87
C MET A 49 -2.42 3.33 -14.41
N SER A 50 -1.67 4.24 -15.03
CA SER A 50 -0.44 3.91 -15.77
C SER A 50 0.87 4.05 -14.97
N PRO A 51 1.00 4.92 -13.95
CA PRO A 51 2.25 5.07 -13.23
C PRO A 51 2.57 3.90 -12.29
N SER A 52 3.87 3.65 -12.08
CA SER A 52 4.37 2.77 -11.03
C SER A 52 4.42 3.50 -9.67
N ALA A 53 4.88 2.81 -8.63
CA ALA A 53 5.13 3.40 -7.32
C ALA A 53 6.21 4.51 -7.33
N HIS A 54 7.05 4.60 -8.37
CA HIS A 54 8.18 5.53 -8.43
C HIS A 54 7.74 6.97 -8.74
N ALA A 55 7.32 7.69 -7.71
CA ALA A 55 6.73 9.03 -7.83
C ALA A 55 7.78 10.15 -7.90
N ALA A 56 8.93 10.00 -7.24
CA ALA A 56 10.05 10.93 -7.30
C ALA A 56 11.40 10.21 -7.13
N SER A 57 12.48 10.87 -7.55
CA SER A 57 13.84 10.40 -7.35
C SER A 57 14.18 10.20 -5.87
N SER A 58 15.11 9.29 -5.59
CA SER A 58 15.63 8.98 -4.24
C SER A 58 17.12 8.63 -4.31
N ALA A 59 17.78 8.51 -3.16
CA ALA A 59 19.16 8.03 -3.11
C ALA A 59 19.31 6.60 -3.66
N ASP A 60 18.29 5.75 -3.47
CA ASP A 60 18.26 4.37 -3.95
C ASP A 60 17.94 4.27 -5.46
N ASP A 61 17.22 5.26 -5.99
CA ASP A 61 16.86 5.38 -7.41
C ASP A 61 16.82 6.85 -7.84
N PRO A 62 17.91 7.37 -8.44
CA PRO A 62 18.01 8.79 -8.82
C PRO A 62 17.27 9.12 -10.12
N THR A 63 16.60 8.15 -10.76
CA THR A 63 15.80 8.44 -11.95
C THR A 63 14.61 9.34 -11.59
N LYS A 64 14.14 10.14 -12.57
CA LYS A 64 13.02 11.04 -12.33
C LYS A 64 11.73 10.26 -12.24
N GLY A 65 10.98 10.47 -11.15
CA GLY A 65 9.67 9.88 -10.97
C GLY A 65 8.59 10.59 -11.78
N TRP A 66 7.42 9.97 -11.89
CA TRP A 66 6.30 10.52 -12.67
C TRP A 66 5.70 11.81 -12.07
N TRP A 67 6.00 12.11 -10.81
CA TRP A 67 5.57 13.32 -10.10
C TRP A 67 6.73 14.10 -9.48
N GLU A 68 7.89 14.06 -10.14
CA GLU A 68 9.16 14.59 -9.64
C GLU A 68 9.06 16.01 -9.05
N PHE A 69 8.30 16.91 -9.67
CA PHE A 69 8.20 18.31 -9.21
C PHE A 69 7.30 18.50 -7.97
N MET A 70 6.51 17.49 -7.60
CA MET A 70 5.57 17.59 -6.49
C MET A 70 6.14 17.07 -5.17
N ILE A 71 7.03 16.07 -5.22
CA ILE A 71 7.50 15.33 -4.04
C ILE A 71 9.01 15.53 -3.86
N GLY A 72 9.42 15.92 -2.66
CA GLY A 72 10.82 16.09 -2.28
C GLY A 72 11.04 17.23 -1.28
N PRO A 73 12.29 17.50 -0.89
CA PRO A 73 12.61 18.61 0.02
C PRO A 73 12.13 19.94 -0.56
N ASP A 74 11.44 20.74 0.24
CA ASP A 74 10.97 22.09 -0.10
C ASP A 74 10.00 22.15 -1.31
N LYS A 75 9.36 21.03 -1.65
CA LYS A 75 8.34 20.92 -2.71
C LYS A 75 6.92 20.93 -2.12
N PRO A 76 5.84 21.00 -2.95
CA PRO A 76 4.47 21.02 -2.46
C PRO A 76 4.13 19.87 -1.49
N ILE A 77 4.64 18.67 -1.77
CA ILE A 77 4.67 17.55 -0.84
C ILE A 77 6.08 17.46 -0.28
N ASP A 78 6.30 18.22 0.78
CA ASP A 78 7.61 18.40 1.40
C ASP A 78 8.03 17.17 2.22
N THR A 79 9.07 16.47 1.74
CA THR A 79 9.59 15.25 2.39
C THR A 79 10.45 15.55 3.62
N ASN A 80 10.75 16.82 3.90
CA ASN A 80 11.33 17.23 5.20
C ASN A 80 10.28 17.19 6.32
N ARG A 81 8.99 17.19 5.97
CA ARG A 81 7.86 17.24 6.91
C ARG A 81 7.06 15.94 6.91
N PHE A 82 6.81 15.39 5.73
CA PHE A 82 5.96 14.24 5.54
C PHE A 82 6.75 12.98 5.18
N PHE A 83 6.28 11.86 5.70
CA PHE A 83 6.69 10.54 5.27
C PHE A 83 5.74 10.04 4.18
N VAL A 84 6.15 10.15 2.92
CA VAL A 84 5.32 9.78 1.78
C VAL A 84 5.49 8.30 1.47
N ILE A 85 4.37 7.59 1.28
CA ILE A 85 4.31 6.20 0.85
C ILE A 85 3.52 6.17 -0.46
N CYS A 86 4.19 5.92 -1.58
CA CYS A 86 3.51 5.70 -2.85
C CYS A 86 3.38 4.21 -3.10
N ILE A 87 2.15 3.72 -3.21
CA ILE A 87 1.89 2.32 -3.55
C ILE A 87 1.61 2.19 -5.04
N ASN A 88 2.03 1.07 -5.60
CA ASN A 88 1.51 0.60 -6.87
C ASN A 88 0.18 -0.11 -6.61
N SER A 89 -0.88 0.31 -7.29
CA SER A 89 -2.23 -0.20 -7.06
C SER A 89 -2.35 -1.72 -7.21
N LEU A 90 -3.22 -2.35 -6.40
CA LEU A 90 -3.62 -3.74 -6.60
C LEU A 90 -4.19 -3.88 -8.03
N GLY A 91 -3.83 -4.95 -8.73
CA GLY A 91 -4.19 -5.17 -10.13
C GLY A 91 -3.23 -4.58 -11.17
N SER A 92 -2.27 -3.76 -10.76
CA SER A 92 -1.23 -3.22 -11.64
C SER A 92 -0.20 -4.28 -12.08
N CYS A 93 0.60 -3.97 -13.09
CA CYS A 93 1.71 -4.79 -13.58
C CYS A 93 3.10 -4.32 -13.12
N PHE A 94 3.20 -3.25 -12.33
CA PHE A 94 4.47 -2.70 -11.84
C PHE A 94 4.94 -3.25 -10.48
N GLY A 95 4.53 -4.46 -10.13
CA GLY A 95 5.06 -5.23 -8.99
C GLY A 95 4.03 -5.71 -7.98
N SER A 96 2.93 -4.98 -7.83
CA SER A 96 1.80 -5.42 -6.97
C SER A 96 1.07 -6.60 -7.59
N THR A 97 0.37 -7.38 -6.77
CA THR A 97 -0.42 -8.52 -7.24
C THR A 97 -1.47 -8.05 -8.25
N GLY A 98 -1.48 -8.66 -9.43
CA GLY A 98 -2.44 -8.38 -10.50
C GLY A 98 -2.59 -9.56 -11.46
N PRO A 99 -3.28 -9.38 -12.60
CA PRO A 99 -3.53 -10.46 -13.56
C PRO A 99 -2.26 -11.16 -14.09
N ALA A 100 -1.12 -10.47 -14.11
CA ALA A 100 0.15 -11.05 -14.55
C ALA A 100 0.89 -11.84 -13.44
N SER A 101 0.46 -11.74 -12.19
CA SER A 101 1.06 -12.41 -11.03
C SER A 101 0.72 -13.89 -10.99
N ILE A 102 1.55 -14.66 -10.30
CA ILE A 102 1.31 -16.07 -10.02
C ILE A 102 0.27 -16.18 -8.91
N ASP A 103 -0.75 -16.99 -9.17
CA ASP A 103 -1.72 -17.43 -8.19
C ASP A 103 -1.11 -18.52 -7.31
N ALA A 104 -1.06 -18.29 -6.00
CA ALA A 104 -0.49 -19.24 -5.05
C ALA A 104 -1.27 -20.56 -4.99
N ALA A 105 -2.57 -20.55 -5.31
CA ALA A 105 -3.40 -21.76 -5.29
C ALA A 105 -3.10 -22.69 -6.48
N THR A 106 -2.80 -22.13 -7.65
CA THR A 106 -2.64 -22.90 -8.90
C THR A 106 -1.20 -22.96 -9.41
N GLY A 107 -0.31 -22.12 -8.90
CA GLY A 107 1.06 -21.96 -9.41
C GLY A 107 1.14 -21.35 -10.82
N GLN A 108 0.01 -20.92 -11.40
CA GLN A 108 -0.09 -20.33 -12.73
C GLN A 108 -0.39 -18.84 -12.65
N ARG A 109 -0.22 -18.09 -13.75
CA ARG A 109 -0.65 -16.68 -13.78
C ARG A 109 -2.17 -16.59 -13.71
N TYR A 110 -2.71 -15.65 -12.93
CA TYR A 110 -4.15 -15.38 -12.87
C TYR A 110 -4.77 -15.15 -14.25
N ARG A 111 -4.18 -14.25 -15.05
CA ARG A 111 -4.76 -13.81 -16.34
C ARG A 111 -6.23 -13.38 -16.13
N LEU A 112 -7.15 -13.97 -16.88
CA LEU A 112 -8.58 -13.67 -16.81
C LEU A 112 -9.26 -14.27 -15.57
N THR A 113 -8.59 -15.11 -14.78
CA THR A 113 -9.14 -15.61 -13.50
C THR A 113 -8.90 -14.66 -12.34
N PHE A 114 -8.18 -13.55 -12.56
CA PHE A 114 -8.05 -12.50 -11.56
C PHE A 114 -9.43 -11.95 -11.19
N PRO A 115 -9.79 -11.84 -9.89
CA PRO A 115 -11.09 -11.33 -9.49
C PRO A 115 -11.36 -9.93 -10.01
N LYS A 116 -12.65 -9.58 -10.16
CA LYS A 116 -13.06 -8.27 -10.68
C LYS A 116 -12.63 -7.16 -9.72
N LEU A 117 -11.55 -6.46 -10.09
CA LEU A 117 -10.99 -5.35 -9.33
C LEU A 117 -11.94 -4.15 -9.27
N SER A 118 -11.96 -3.50 -8.12
CA SER A 118 -12.64 -2.25 -7.83
C SER A 118 -11.71 -1.24 -7.15
N VAL A 119 -12.15 0.02 -7.01
CA VAL A 119 -11.35 1.07 -6.34
C VAL A 119 -11.28 0.79 -4.83
N GLU A 120 -12.33 0.24 -4.27
CA GLU A 120 -12.44 -0.20 -2.88
C GLU A 120 -11.33 -1.19 -2.53
N ASP A 121 -11.02 -2.13 -3.43
CA ASP A 121 -9.92 -3.08 -3.28
C ASP A 121 -8.56 -2.39 -3.23
N ILE A 122 -8.33 -1.42 -4.12
CA ILE A 122 -7.08 -0.66 -4.17
C ILE A 122 -6.87 0.10 -2.85
N VAL A 123 -7.90 0.79 -2.37
CA VAL A 123 -7.84 1.55 -1.12
C VAL A 123 -7.65 0.62 0.09
N ALA A 124 -8.38 -0.49 0.15
CA ALA A 124 -8.24 -1.48 1.22
C ALA A 124 -6.84 -2.09 1.25
N ALA A 125 -6.30 -2.49 0.09
CA ALA A 125 -4.95 -3.03 -0.02
C ALA A 125 -3.89 -2.00 0.41
N GLY A 126 -4.04 -0.73 0.02
CA GLY A 126 -3.15 0.36 0.45
C GLY A 126 -3.14 0.58 1.96
N ARG A 127 -4.33 0.56 2.60
CA ARG A 127 -4.45 0.67 4.05
C ARG A 127 -3.80 -0.51 4.77
N GLN A 128 -4.05 -1.73 4.30
CA GLN A 128 -3.44 -2.93 4.89
C GLN A 128 -1.91 -2.92 4.71
N ALA A 129 -1.40 -2.49 3.55
CA ALA A 129 0.04 -2.35 3.31
C ALA A 129 0.70 -1.36 4.30
N CYS A 130 0.05 -0.23 4.60
CA CYS A 130 0.55 0.73 5.58
C CYS A 130 0.61 0.12 7.00
N ARG A 131 -0.44 -0.60 7.40
CA ARG A 131 -0.48 -1.31 8.69
C ARG A 131 0.60 -2.38 8.79
N ALA A 132 0.70 -3.25 7.79
CA ALA A 132 1.72 -4.27 7.73
C ALA A 132 3.13 -3.66 7.81
N ARG A 133 3.38 -2.53 7.13
CA ARG A 133 4.66 -1.82 7.22
C ARG A 133 4.96 -1.32 8.64
N ALA A 134 3.95 -0.81 9.35
CA ALA A 134 4.10 -0.26 10.70
C ALA A 134 4.31 -1.34 11.77
N HIS A 135 3.68 -2.52 11.62
CA HIS A 135 3.73 -3.61 12.61
C HIS A 135 4.80 -4.68 12.31
N GLY A 136 5.76 -4.40 11.42
CA GLY A 136 6.81 -5.36 11.09
C GLY A 136 6.34 -6.55 10.24
N GLY A 137 5.26 -6.38 9.48
CA GLY A 137 4.74 -7.37 8.53
C GLY A 137 5.80 -7.81 7.51
N ARG A 138 5.57 -8.98 6.90
CA ARG A 138 6.58 -9.68 6.10
C ARG A 138 7.03 -8.82 4.91
N ARG A 139 8.28 -8.33 4.98
CA ARG A 139 8.94 -7.59 3.90
C ARG A 139 9.60 -8.60 2.98
N LEU A 140 9.37 -8.44 1.69
CA LEU A 140 10.06 -9.24 0.68
C LEU A 140 11.30 -8.48 0.21
N ALA A 141 12.42 -9.18 0.09
CA ALA A 141 13.63 -8.61 -0.50
C ALA A 141 13.39 -8.16 -1.95
N ARG A 142 14.15 -7.16 -2.41
CA ARG A 142 14.07 -6.64 -3.78
C ARG A 142 14.15 -7.79 -4.79
N ARG A 143 13.13 -7.91 -5.65
CA ARG A 143 13.05 -8.96 -6.67
C ARG A 143 14.03 -8.68 -7.82
N HIS A 144 15.22 -9.25 -7.78
CA HIS A 144 16.11 -9.31 -8.94
C HIS A 144 15.80 -10.57 -9.78
N GLY A 145 15.14 -10.40 -10.92
CA GLY A 145 15.02 -11.46 -11.94
C GLY A 145 13.78 -12.36 -11.87
N ARG A 146 13.68 -13.27 -12.86
CA ARG A 146 12.48 -14.04 -13.25
C ARG A 146 12.07 -15.17 -12.31
N HIS A 147 12.78 -15.45 -11.22
CA HIS A 147 12.48 -16.55 -10.32
C HIS A 147 12.01 -16.06 -8.93
N GLY A 148 11.26 -16.92 -8.25
CA GLY A 148 10.33 -16.60 -7.16
C GLY A 148 10.90 -15.80 -5.98
N LEU A 149 9.96 -15.16 -5.27
CA LEU A 149 10.20 -14.42 -4.05
C LEU A 149 10.85 -15.30 -2.97
N ARG A 150 11.91 -14.80 -2.34
CA ARG A 150 12.37 -15.29 -1.03
C ARG A 150 12.07 -14.22 0.01
N ALA A 151 11.39 -14.61 1.08
CA ALA A 151 11.20 -13.74 2.24
C ALA A 151 12.55 -13.46 2.88
N ASP A 152 12.85 -12.19 3.15
CA ASP A 152 13.95 -11.82 4.03
C ASP A 152 13.33 -11.42 5.37
N VAL A 153 13.72 -12.13 6.43
CA VAL A 153 13.24 -11.90 7.80
C VAL A 153 14.12 -10.85 8.50
N SER A 154 15.11 -10.25 7.84
CA SER A 154 15.98 -9.24 8.45
C SER A 154 15.33 -7.86 8.54
N GLY A 155 14.48 -7.68 9.55
CA GLY A 155 14.15 -6.38 10.12
C GLY A 155 14.75 -6.27 11.51
N HIS A 156 15.75 -5.42 11.69
CA HIS A 156 16.37 -5.12 12.99
C HIS A 156 15.29 -4.57 13.94
N VAL A 157 14.91 -5.38 14.93
CA VAL A 157 13.97 -5.03 15.99
C VAL A 157 14.70 -4.14 16.99
N SER A 158 14.36 -2.85 17.01
CA SER A 158 14.58 -2.02 18.19
C SER A 158 13.29 -2.04 19.02
N ARG A 159 13.28 -2.93 20.01
CA ARG A 159 12.34 -3.09 21.15
C ARG A 159 11.09 -2.20 21.16
N LEU A 160 9.94 -2.87 21.01
CA LEU A 160 8.67 -2.46 21.63
C LEU A 160 8.02 -3.71 22.25
N ASP A 161 8.69 -4.27 23.27
CA ASP A 161 8.00 -5.07 24.28
C ASP A 161 7.69 -4.12 25.43
N GLN A 162 6.41 -3.83 25.66
CA GLN A 162 5.73 -3.72 26.97
C GLN A 162 4.22 -3.73 26.68
N PRO A 163 3.43 -4.59 27.36
CA PRO A 163 2.00 -4.69 27.13
C PRO A 163 1.28 -3.57 27.88
N ILE A 164 0.56 -2.71 27.17
CA ILE A 164 -0.41 -1.81 27.80
C ILE A 164 -1.79 -2.29 27.38
N GLY A 165 -2.45 -2.98 28.31
CA GLY A 165 -3.86 -3.28 28.21
C GLY A 165 -4.70 -2.00 28.25
N GLY A 166 -5.88 -2.09 27.64
CA GLY A 166 -6.88 -1.02 27.64
C GLY A 166 -7.24 -0.65 26.21
N GLY A 167 -8.44 -1.03 25.78
CA GLY A 167 -8.95 -0.70 24.45
C GLY A 167 -9.04 0.80 24.25
N GLU A 168 -8.07 1.36 23.53
CA GLU A 168 -8.11 2.74 23.07
C GLU A 168 -7.96 2.75 21.56
N ARG A 169 -8.89 3.44 20.90
CA ARG A 169 -9.00 3.48 19.44
C ARG A 169 -7.83 4.28 18.88
N ASP A 170 -7.18 3.72 17.85
CA ASP A 170 -6.04 4.35 17.17
C ASP A 170 -6.47 5.66 16.48
N PRO A 171 -5.89 6.82 16.85
CA PRO A 171 -6.27 8.14 16.33
C PRO A 171 -5.95 8.33 14.85
N VAL A 172 -5.13 7.47 14.24
CA VAL A 172 -4.93 7.44 12.78
C VAL A 172 -6.21 6.94 12.08
N LEU A 173 -7.02 6.11 12.74
CA LEU A 173 -8.17 5.43 12.13
C LEU A 173 -9.43 6.29 12.02
N ASP A 174 -9.67 7.19 12.97
CA ASP A 174 -10.91 7.99 13.00
C ASP A 174 -11.01 9.01 11.85
N ARG A 175 -9.88 9.38 11.22
CA ARG A 175 -9.87 10.28 10.05
C ARG A 175 -10.14 9.58 8.72
N PHE A 176 -9.99 8.26 8.65
CA PHE A 176 -10.19 7.45 7.44
C PHE A 176 -11.39 6.50 7.54
N ALA A 177 -12.18 6.59 8.61
CA ALA A 177 -13.48 5.93 8.70
C ALA A 177 -14.48 6.72 7.84
N LEU A 178 -14.68 6.30 6.60
CA LEU A 178 -15.91 6.65 5.89
C LEU A 178 -17.06 5.95 6.61
N ASP A 179 -18.00 6.75 7.11
CA ASP A 179 -19.25 6.27 7.70
C ASP A 179 -20.02 5.43 6.66
N PRO A 180 -20.14 4.10 6.83
CA PRO A 180 -20.83 3.25 5.87
C PRO A 180 -22.33 3.59 5.76
N ALA A 181 -22.90 4.37 6.68
CA ALA A 181 -24.29 4.80 6.65
C ALA A 181 -24.56 6.01 5.74
N ARG A 182 -23.53 6.66 5.15
CA ARG A 182 -23.72 7.84 4.28
C ARG A 182 -23.99 7.54 2.80
N HIS A 183 -23.87 6.28 2.38
CA HIS A 183 -24.20 5.86 1.01
C HIS A 183 -25.17 4.66 1.02
N ASP A 184 -26.38 4.86 1.53
CA ASP A 184 -27.51 4.01 1.15
C ASP A 184 -28.19 4.61 -0.10
N PRO A 185 -28.06 3.98 -1.29
CA PRO A 185 -28.70 4.43 -2.52
C PRO A 185 -30.24 4.35 -2.47
N ARG A 186 -30.83 3.81 -1.40
CA ARG A 186 -32.29 3.72 -1.19
C ARG A 186 -32.87 4.88 -0.38
N ARG A 187 -32.05 5.83 0.08
CA ARG A 187 -32.52 6.94 0.92
C ARG A 187 -33.05 8.09 0.05
N PRO A 188 -34.32 8.53 0.21
CA PRO A 188 -34.86 9.64 -0.56
C PRO A 188 -34.16 10.97 -0.18
N PRO A 189 -34.04 11.93 -1.12
CA PRO A 189 -33.37 13.20 -0.86
C PRO A 189 -34.12 13.99 0.22
N VAL A 190 -33.38 14.36 1.28
CA VAL A 190 -33.89 15.25 2.33
C VAL A 190 -34.12 16.63 1.72
N GLY A 191 -35.38 17.04 1.63
CA GLY A 191 -35.78 18.36 1.16
C GLY A 191 -35.15 19.45 2.02
N ARG A 192 -34.48 20.40 1.37
CA ARG A 192 -34.00 21.63 2.02
C ARG A 192 -35.23 22.51 2.31
N ARG A 193 -35.44 22.84 3.59
CA ARG A 193 -36.22 24.01 4.01
C ARG A 193 -35.28 25.21 4.11
#